data_AF-A0A952KRV9-F1
#
_entry.id   AF-A0A952KRV9-F1
#
_cell.length_a   1.000
_cell.length_b   1.000
_cell.length_c   1.000
_cell.angle_alpha   90.00
_cell.angle_beta   90.00
_cell.angle_gamma   90.00
#
_symmetry.space_group_name_H-M   'P 1'
#
loop_
_entity.id
_entity.type
_entity.pdbx_description
1 polymer ?
#
loop_
_entity_poly.entity_id
_entity_poly.type
_entity_poly.pdbx_seq_one_letter_code
_entity_poly.pdbx_strand_id
1 'polypeptide(L)'
;MLEGAPAQYVMPAARPTVEEARAWCHNLATSHYENFHVVTWFLPKEFKTDFEALYSYCRASDDLGDEVATPEIGMRLLEEWGVLLRECYEAPERTKHPIFVALTETIRERKIPMQPFLDLLAAFKADQTKTRHVSIAELEEYSVYSANPVGRMILHTCGYHDESLNLLSDKICTALQLANFWQDV
;
A
#
# COMPACT_ATOMS: atom_id res chain seq x y z
N MET A 1 0.36 11.13 15.68
CA MET A 1 1.45 10.22 16.08
C MET A 1 0.80 8.87 16.08
N LEU A 2 1.35 7.89 15.36
CA LEU A 2 0.77 6.54 15.17
C LEU A 2 0.74 5.74 16.49
N GLU A 3 0.06 6.28 17.48
CA GLU A 3 -0.07 5.73 18.82
C GLU A 3 -1.05 4.56 18.77
N GLY A 4 -0.67 3.43 19.36
CA GLY A 4 -1.43 2.17 19.26
C GLY A 4 -1.19 1.38 17.98
N ALA A 5 -0.32 1.84 17.07
CA ALA A 5 0.16 1.04 15.95
C ALA A 5 1.14 -0.05 16.42
N PRO A 6 1.33 -1.12 15.62
CA PRO A 6 2.42 -2.06 15.84
C PRO A 6 3.76 -1.35 15.97
N ALA A 7 4.62 -1.84 16.87
CA ALA A 7 5.85 -1.15 17.30
C ALA A 7 6.77 -0.76 16.13
N GLN A 8 6.79 -1.55 15.05
CA GLN A 8 7.60 -1.25 13.86
C GLN A 8 7.15 -0.01 13.08
N TYR A 9 5.89 0.42 13.20
CA TYR A 9 5.31 1.56 12.46
C TYR A 9 5.29 2.86 13.25
N VAL A 10 5.84 2.87 14.46
CA VAL A 10 5.91 4.08 15.28
C VAL A 10 6.80 5.11 14.60
N MET A 11 6.34 6.37 14.60
CA MET A 11 7.08 7.49 14.00
C MET A 11 8.45 7.68 14.67
N PRO A 12 9.56 7.72 13.90
CA PRO A 12 10.87 7.98 14.48
C PRO A 12 11.01 9.44 14.95
N ALA A 13 11.88 9.67 15.93
CA ALA A 13 12.14 11.00 16.49
C ALA A 13 12.77 11.96 15.45
N ALA A 14 13.65 11.44 14.61
CA ALA A 14 14.31 12.14 13.52
C ALA A 14 13.90 11.56 12.17
N ARG A 15 13.95 12.39 11.13
CA ARG A 15 13.76 11.94 9.75
C ARG A 15 14.97 11.07 9.35
N PRO A 16 14.77 9.84 8.85
CA PRO A 16 15.87 9.01 8.35
C PRO A 16 16.44 9.56 7.04
N THR A 17 17.67 9.16 6.69
CA THR A 17 18.14 9.34 5.32
C THR A 17 17.34 8.48 4.35
N VAL A 18 17.46 8.77 3.05
CA VAL A 18 16.84 7.96 2.01
C VAL A 18 17.34 6.52 2.05
N GLU A 19 18.64 6.31 2.27
CA GLU A 19 19.26 4.99 2.33
C GLU A 19 18.74 4.18 3.52
N GLU A 20 18.61 4.81 4.70
CA GLU A 20 18.02 4.20 5.88
C GLU A 20 16.55 3.83 5.64
N ALA A 21 15.79 4.72 5.00
CA ALA A 21 14.39 4.49 4.66
C ALA A 21 14.21 3.33 3.66
N ARG A 22 15.06 3.24 2.64
CA ARG A 22 15.08 2.13 1.67
C ARG A 22 15.47 0.82 2.34
N ALA A 23 16.50 0.81 3.18
CA ALA A 23 16.90 -0.37 3.94
C ALA A 23 15.77 -0.86 4.87
N TRP A 24 15.03 0.06 5.48
CA TRP A 24 13.86 -0.26 6.28
C TRP A 24 12.77 -0.95 5.43
N CYS A 25 12.44 -0.41 4.25
CA CYS A 25 11.45 -1.00 3.35
C CYS A 25 11.90 -2.38 2.84
N HIS A 26 13.19 -2.52 2.50
CA HIS A 26 13.78 -3.80 2.12
C HIS A 26 13.62 -4.85 3.22
N ASN A 27 13.91 -4.49 4.48
CA ASN A 27 13.79 -5.41 5.60
C ASN A 27 12.33 -5.84 5.83
N LEU A 28 11.38 -4.91 5.78
CA LEU A 28 9.95 -5.24 5.89
C LEU A 28 9.49 -6.15 4.74
N ALA A 29 9.89 -5.83 3.52
CA ALA A 29 9.48 -6.57 2.33
C ALA A 29 10.07 -7.99 2.27
N THR A 30 11.25 -8.19 2.86
CA THR A 30 11.91 -9.51 2.89
C THR A 30 11.53 -10.35 4.11
N SER A 31 11.07 -9.74 5.21
CA SER A 31 10.63 -10.47 6.41
C SER A 31 9.24 -11.09 6.27
N HIS A 32 8.36 -10.52 5.43
CA HIS A 32 7.03 -11.08 5.15
C HIS A 32 7.09 -12.09 4.00
N TYR A 33 6.97 -13.38 4.35
CA TYR A 33 7.40 -14.49 3.51
C TYR A 33 6.45 -14.83 2.34
N GLU A 34 5.17 -14.45 2.39
CA GLU A 34 4.17 -15.22 1.60
C GLU A 34 4.01 -14.84 0.13
N ASN A 35 4.15 -13.57 -0.29
CA ASN A 35 3.87 -13.17 -1.69
C ASN A 35 4.93 -12.28 -2.36
N PHE A 36 5.77 -11.58 -1.59
CA PHE A 36 6.72 -10.61 -2.16
C PHE A 36 7.91 -11.27 -2.88
N HIS A 37 8.36 -12.44 -2.41
CA HIS A 37 9.51 -13.15 -3.00
C HIS A 37 9.24 -13.67 -4.42
N VAL A 38 7.99 -14.04 -4.75
CA VAL A 38 7.64 -14.54 -6.08
C VAL A 38 7.63 -13.40 -7.10
N VAL A 39 7.02 -12.26 -6.74
CA VAL A 39 6.94 -11.07 -7.60
C VAL A 39 8.34 -10.50 -7.88
N THR A 40 9.20 -10.44 -6.88
CA THR A 40 10.56 -9.89 -7.03
C THR A 40 11.51 -10.75 -7.86
N TRP A 41 11.22 -12.03 -8.08
CA TRP A 41 12.07 -12.89 -8.91
C TRP A 41 12.00 -12.55 -10.41
N PHE A 42 10.83 -12.09 -10.86
CA PHE A 42 10.62 -11.64 -12.25
C PHE A 42 10.90 -10.15 -12.44
N LEU A 43 11.16 -9.43 -11.35
CA LEU A 43 11.32 -7.98 -11.37
C LEU A 43 12.76 -7.58 -11.77
N PRO A 44 12.94 -6.74 -12.81
CA PRO A 44 14.22 -6.14 -13.10
C PRO A 44 14.82 -5.43 -11.87
N LYS A 45 16.13 -5.56 -11.68
CA LYS A 45 16.83 -5.00 -10.50
C LYS A 45 16.59 -3.51 -10.30
N GLU A 46 16.38 -2.77 -11.38
CA GLU A 46 16.11 -1.33 -11.38
C GLU A 46 14.80 -0.93 -10.69
N PHE A 47 13.81 -1.82 -10.63
CA PHE A 47 12.52 -1.54 -9.98
C PHE A 47 12.45 -2.08 -8.55
N LYS A 48 13.46 -2.84 -8.11
CA LYS A 48 13.39 -3.57 -6.83
C LYS A 48 13.11 -2.64 -5.65
N THR A 49 13.85 -1.55 -5.54
CA THR A 49 13.67 -0.56 -4.46
C THR A 49 12.30 0.10 -4.51
N ASP A 50 11.77 0.37 -5.71
CA ASP A 50 10.45 0.98 -5.88
C ASP A 50 9.33 0.03 -5.42
N PHE A 51 9.46 -1.26 -5.78
CA PHE A 51 8.52 -2.28 -5.34
C PHE A 51 8.59 -2.53 -3.84
N GLU A 52 9.78 -2.47 -3.23
CA GLU A 52 9.93 -2.58 -1.78
C GLU A 52 9.23 -1.43 -1.04
N ALA A 53 9.36 -0.20 -1.54
CA ALA A 53 8.65 0.96 -0.98
C ALA A 53 7.13 0.85 -1.15
N LEU A 54 6.65 0.47 -2.34
CA LEU A 54 5.22 0.25 -2.60
C LEU A 54 4.63 -0.87 -1.75
N TYR A 55 5.31 -2.01 -1.69
CA TYR A 55 4.89 -3.14 -0.87
C TYR A 55 4.83 -2.74 0.61
N SER A 56 5.84 -2.03 1.09
CA SER A 56 5.87 -1.55 2.48
C SER A 56 4.67 -0.65 2.80
N TYR A 57 4.28 0.25 1.88
CA TYR A 57 3.07 1.04 2.05
C TYR A 57 1.81 0.18 2.15
N CYS A 58 1.64 -0.78 1.23
CA CYS A 58 0.47 -1.65 1.21
C CYS A 58 0.40 -2.48 2.51
N ARG A 59 1.51 -3.11 2.90
CA ARG A 59 1.59 -3.94 4.11
C ARG A 59 1.37 -3.14 5.39
N ALA A 60 1.95 -1.95 5.49
CA ALA A 60 1.72 -1.10 6.67
C ALA A 60 0.26 -0.65 6.75
N SER A 61 -0.39 -0.38 5.61
CA SER A 61 -1.79 0.05 5.60
C SER A 61 -2.73 -1.08 6.07
N ASP A 62 -2.45 -2.32 5.64
CA ASP A 62 -3.11 -3.55 6.09
C ASP A 62 -2.92 -3.77 7.60
N ASP A 63 -1.67 -3.78 8.07
CA ASP A 63 -1.36 -3.98 9.50
C ASP A 63 -1.95 -2.89 10.41
N LEU A 64 -2.03 -1.64 9.94
CA LEU A 64 -2.65 -0.56 10.70
C LEU A 64 -4.17 -0.70 10.81
N GLY A 65 -4.82 -1.45 9.92
CA GLY A 65 -6.23 -1.81 10.00
C GLY A 65 -6.48 -3.06 10.85
N ASP A 66 -5.64 -4.08 10.72
CA ASP A 66 -5.95 -5.42 11.22
C ASP A 66 -5.17 -5.83 12.47
N GLU A 67 -3.92 -5.37 12.64
CA GLU A 67 -3.01 -5.78 13.74
C GLU A 67 -3.06 -4.80 14.92
N VAL A 68 -4.27 -4.36 15.27
CA VAL A 68 -4.52 -3.34 16.29
C VAL A 68 -5.59 -3.77 17.28
N ALA A 69 -5.60 -3.14 18.46
CA ALA A 69 -6.43 -3.63 19.57
C ALA A 69 -7.94 -3.49 19.33
N THR A 70 -8.39 -2.46 18.58
CA THR A 70 -9.81 -2.25 18.26
C THR A 70 -10.00 -1.60 16.89
N PRO A 71 -11.18 -1.76 16.25
CA PRO A 71 -11.48 -1.10 14.97
C PRO A 71 -11.42 0.43 15.02
N GLU A 72 -11.73 1.03 16.17
CA GLU A 72 -11.63 2.48 16.35
C GLU A 72 -10.18 2.96 16.31
N ILE A 73 -9.26 2.16 16.86
CA ILE A 73 -7.82 2.42 16.75
C ILE A 73 -7.38 2.28 15.29
N GLY A 74 -7.83 1.23 14.59
CA GLY A 74 -7.53 1.01 13.17
C GLY A 74 -7.99 2.17 12.30
N MET A 75 -9.25 2.58 12.42
CA MET A 75 -9.80 3.73 11.69
C MET A 75 -8.97 5.00 11.90
N ARG A 76 -8.63 5.33 13.15
CA ARG A 76 -7.80 6.51 13.47
C ARG A 76 -6.41 6.39 12.85
N LEU A 77 -5.77 5.23 12.95
CA LEU A 77 -4.43 5.01 12.39
C LEU A 77 -4.43 5.14 10.87
N LEU A 78 -5.45 4.60 10.19
CA LEU A 78 -5.64 4.76 8.75
C LEU A 78 -5.91 6.22 8.35
N GLU A 79 -6.61 7.00 9.18
CA GLU A 79 -6.75 8.45 8.98
C GLU A 79 -5.42 9.19 9.10
N GLU A 80 -4.65 8.91 10.15
CA GLU A 80 -3.31 9.46 10.35
C GLU A 80 -2.36 9.07 9.21
N TRP A 81 -2.45 7.82 8.74
CA TRP A 81 -1.67 7.32 7.61
C TRP A 81 -1.99 8.08 6.32
N GLY A 82 -3.27 8.40 6.09
CA GLY A 82 -3.70 9.24 4.98
C GLY A 82 -3.18 10.69 5.05
N VAL A 83 -2.99 11.24 6.26
CA VAL A 83 -2.32 12.54 6.45
C VAL A 83 -0.85 12.45 6.04
N LEU A 84 -0.15 11.40 6.43
CA LEU A 84 1.26 11.18 6.06
C LEU A 84 1.42 10.95 4.55
N LEU A 85 0.48 10.25 3.92
CA LEU A 85 0.43 10.12 2.46
C LEU A 85 0.33 11.49 1.80
N ARG A 86 -0.59 12.37 2.24
CA ARG A 86 -0.67 13.73 1.67
C ARG A 86 0.60 14.53 1.89
N GLU A 87 1.20 14.46 3.09
CA GLU A 87 2.49 15.11 3.37
C GLU A 87 3.59 14.63 2.43
N CYS A 88 3.63 13.33 2.10
CA CYS A 88 4.60 12.74 1.16
C CYS A 88 4.52 13.36 -0.25
N TYR A 89 3.34 13.80 -0.70
CA TYR A 89 3.17 14.47 -2.00
C TYR A 89 3.35 16.00 -1.92
N GLU A 90 2.82 16.63 -0.87
CA GLU A 90 2.70 18.09 -0.79
C GLU A 90 3.88 18.76 -0.10
N ALA A 91 4.47 18.11 0.90
CA ALA A 91 5.61 18.63 1.68
C ALA A 91 6.60 17.50 2.02
N PRO A 92 7.18 16.83 1.00
CA PRO A 92 8.00 15.65 1.17
C PRO A 92 9.23 15.85 2.05
N GLU A 93 9.72 17.07 2.25
CA GLU A 93 10.79 17.45 3.18
C GLU A 93 10.39 17.40 4.66
N ARG A 94 9.08 17.34 4.95
CA ARG A 94 8.54 17.21 6.32
C ARG A 94 8.29 15.78 6.74
N THR A 95 8.15 14.86 5.78
CA THR A 95 7.95 13.43 6.02
C THR A 95 9.02 12.84 6.94
N LYS A 96 8.61 12.07 7.95
CA LYS A 96 9.55 11.41 8.88
C LYS A 96 9.45 9.89 8.90
N HIS A 97 8.32 9.33 8.48
CA HIS A 97 8.14 7.89 8.50
C HIS A 97 9.02 7.25 7.41
N PRO A 98 9.81 6.20 7.72
CA PRO A 98 10.71 5.56 6.76
C PRO A 98 10.03 5.16 5.44
N ILE A 99 8.87 4.51 5.51
CA ILE A 99 8.07 4.15 4.33
C ILE A 99 7.83 5.35 3.43
N PHE A 100 7.31 6.46 3.98
CA PHE A 100 6.99 7.64 3.17
C PHE A 100 8.23 8.37 2.67
N VAL A 101 9.36 8.33 3.40
CA VAL A 101 10.64 8.89 2.92
C VAL A 101 11.14 8.13 1.69
N ALA A 102 11.09 6.79 1.71
CA ALA A 102 11.46 5.97 0.55
C ALA A 102 10.45 6.14 -0.60
N LEU A 103 9.16 6.12 -0.27
CA LEU A 103 8.07 6.21 -1.25
C LEU A 103 8.06 7.55 -2.00
N THR A 104 8.48 8.65 -1.37
CA THR A 104 8.60 9.96 -2.04
C THR A 104 9.44 9.89 -3.32
N GLU A 105 10.55 9.15 -3.31
CA GLU A 105 11.40 9.03 -4.50
C GLU A 105 10.71 8.23 -5.60
N THR A 106 10.15 7.06 -5.25
CA THR A 106 9.39 6.22 -6.17
C THR A 106 8.22 6.97 -6.79
N ILE A 107 7.43 7.71 -5.99
CA ILE A 107 6.31 8.54 -6.47
C ILE A 107 6.80 9.55 -7.51
N ARG A 108 7.91 10.25 -7.22
CA ARG A 108 8.45 11.31 -8.09
C ARG A 108 9.03 10.76 -9.38
N GLU A 109 9.85 9.70 -9.28
CA GLU A 109 10.51 9.08 -10.42
C GLU A 109 9.52 8.38 -11.34
N ARG A 110 8.57 7.64 -10.76
CA ARG A 110 7.57 6.84 -11.48
C ARG A 110 6.27 7.58 -11.76
N LYS A 111 6.17 8.84 -11.33
CA LYS A 111 5.01 9.71 -11.50
C LYS A 111 3.71 9.02 -11.06
N ILE A 112 3.75 8.35 -9.91
CA ILE A 112 2.59 7.61 -9.39
C ILE A 112 1.58 8.64 -8.86
N PRO A 113 0.32 8.62 -9.32
CA PRO A 113 -0.71 9.50 -8.77
C PRO A 113 -1.05 9.10 -7.33
N MET A 114 -1.54 10.06 -6.55
CA MET A 114 -1.97 9.82 -5.16
C MET A 114 -3.22 8.93 -5.08
N GLN A 115 -4.09 9.00 -6.08
CA GLN A 115 -5.43 8.38 -6.02
C GLN A 115 -5.41 6.87 -5.72
N PRO A 116 -4.58 6.04 -6.38
CA PRO A 116 -4.51 4.60 -6.06
C PRO A 116 -4.16 4.31 -4.59
N PHE A 117 -3.28 5.09 -3.97
CA PHE A 117 -2.95 4.94 -2.55
C PHE A 117 -4.16 5.26 -1.66
N LEU A 118 -4.90 6.32 -2.00
CA LEU A 118 -6.12 6.70 -1.28
C LEU A 118 -7.25 5.69 -1.45
N ASP A 119 -7.40 5.12 -2.65
CA ASP A 119 -8.40 4.09 -2.93
C ASP A 119 -8.14 2.83 -2.11
N LEU A 120 -6.88 2.39 -2.04
CA LEU A 120 -6.48 1.27 -1.19
C LEU A 120 -6.74 1.56 0.29
N LEU A 121 -6.42 2.78 0.75
CA LEU A 121 -6.71 3.19 2.13
C LEU A 121 -8.22 3.24 2.43
N ALA A 122 -9.05 3.53 1.43
CA ALA A 122 -10.51 3.51 1.58
C ALA A 122 -11.05 2.08 1.78
N ALA A 123 -10.47 1.08 1.12
CA ALA A 123 -10.81 -0.33 1.35
C ALA A 123 -10.54 -0.73 2.81
N PHE A 124 -9.32 -0.51 3.31
CA PHE A 124 -8.96 -0.86 4.70
C PHE A 124 -9.86 -0.17 5.73
N LYS A 125 -10.30 1.07 5.46
CA LYS A 125 -11.27 1.77 6.32
C LYS A 125 -12.65 1.15 6.26
N ALA A 126 -13.10 0.71 5.09
CA ALA A 126 -14.39 0.04 4.93
C ALA A 126 -14.43 -1.26 5.74
N ASP A 127 -13.33 -2.02 5.74
CA ASP A 127 -13.20 -3.30 6.45
C ASP A 127 -13.38 -3.17 7.97
N GLN A 128 -13.07 -2.00 8.53
CA GLN A 128 -13.32 -1.70 9.96
C GLN A 128 -14.81 -1.69 10.35
N THR A 129 -15.71 -1.55 9.36
CA THR A 129 -17.15 -1.36 9.61
C THR A 129 -18.04 -2.36 8.87
N LYS A 130 -17.55 -2.95 7.77
CA LYS A 130 -18.28 -3.91 6.94
C LYS A 130 -17.48 -5.22 6.83
N THR A 131 -18.06 -6.31 7.34
CA THR A 131 -17.41 -7.64 7.34
C THR A 131 -18.10 -8.65 6.43
N ARG A 132 -19.16 -8.24 5.70
CA ARG A 132 -19.94 -9.14 4.82
C ARG A 132 -20.44 -8.42 3.58
N HIS A 133 -20.30 -9.08 2.44
CA HIS A 133 -20.83 -8.65 1.14
C HIS A 133 -21.96 -9.59 0.73
N VAL A 134 -23.06 -9.05 0.21
CA VAL A 134 -24.27 -9.85 -0.08
C VAL A 134 -24.36 -10.33 -1.53
N SER A 135 -23.44 -9.90 -2.39
CA SER A 135 -23.42 -10.28 -3.81
C SER A 135 -22.01 -10.21 -4.41
N ILE A 136 -21.83 -10.88 -5.55
CA ILE A 136 -20.60 -10.77 -6.36
C ILE A 136 -20.37 -9.33 -6.81
N ALA A 137 -21.42 -8.60 -7.18
CA ALA A 137 -21.30 -7.19 -7.59
C ALA A 137 -20.72 -6.31 -6.47
N GLU A 138 -21.06 -6.57 -5.21
CA GLU A 138 -20.44 -5.84 -4.08
C GLU A 138 -18.98 -6.22 -3.87
N LEU A 139 -18.57 -7.45 -4.20
CA LEU A 139 -17.16 -7.88 -4.13
C LEU A 139 -16.34 -7.27 -5.29
N GLU A 140 -16.94 -7.16 -6.48
CA GLU A 140 -16.35 -6.46 -7.62
C GLU A 140 -16.18 -4.97 -7.32
N GLU A 141 -17.21 -4.31 -6.75
CA GLU A 141 -17.13 -2.92 -6.32
C GLU A 141 -16.06 -2.72 -5.24
N TYR A 142 -15.98 -3.63 -4.26
CA TYR A 142 -14.92 -3.59 -3.25
C TYR A 142 -13.52 -3.73 -3.88
N SER A 143 -13.37 -4.58 -4.91
CA SER A 143 -12.09 -4.80 -5.62
C SER A 143 -11.57 -3.55 -6.34
N VAL A 144 -12.45 -2.60 -6.68
CA VAL A 144 -12.07 -1.27 -7.20
C VAL A 144 -11.15 -0.54 -6.23
N TYR A 145 -11.32 -0.77 -4.93
CA TYR A 145 -10.55 -0.15 -3.87
C TYR A 145 -9.47 -1.09 -3.30
N SER A 146 -9.78 -2.36 -3.08
CA SER A 146 -8.87 -3.27 -2.37
C SER A 146 -7.78 -3.90 -3.24
N ALA A 147 -8.00 -4.00 -4.56
CA ALA A 147 -7.08 -4.76 -5.45
C ALA A 147 -6.60 -3.94 -6.65
N ASN A 148 -7.52 -3.32 -7.39
CA ASN A 148 -7.22 -2.57 -8.61
C ASN A 148 -6.14 -1.48 -8.42
N PRO A 149 -6.13 -0.72 -7.30
CA PRO A 149 -5.13 0.31 -7.10
C PRO A 149 -3.70 -0.22 -7.05
N VAL A 150 -3.49 -1.45 -6.54
CA VAL A 150 -2.17 -2.10 -6.49
C VAL A 150 -1.64 -2.33 -7.91
N GLY A 151 -2.46 -2.86 -8.81
CA GLY A 151 -2.07 -3.07 -10.21
C GLY A 151 -1.72 -1.77 -10.93
N ARG A 152 -2.50 -0.71 -10.70
CA ARG A 152 -2.22 0.63 -11.24
C ARG A 152 -0.90 1.20 -10.72
N MET A 153 -0.61 1.07 -9.42
CA MET A 153 0.69 1.49 -8.86
C MET A 153 1.85 0.71 -9.47
N ILE A 154 1.68 -0.61 -9.69
CA ILE A 154 2.69 -1.46 -10.35
C ILE A 154 2.94 -1.02 -11.79
N LEU A 155 1.89 -0.73 -12.56
CA LEU A 155 2.03 -0.24 -13.94
C LEU A 155 2.83 1.06 -13.99
N HIS A 156 2.53 2.02 -13.11
CA HIS A 156 3.29 3.27 -13.01
C HIS A 156 4.76 3.02 -12.68
N THR A 157 5.07 2.13 -11.74
CA THR A 157 6.44 1.77 -11.39
C THR A 157 7.21 1.17 -12.57
N CYS A 158 6.53 0.39 -13.40
CA CYS A 158 7.10 -0.17 -14.63
C CYS A 158 7.14 0.85 -15.79
N GLY A 159 6.74 2.12 -15.58
CA GLY A 159 6.78 3.18 -16.59
C GLY A 159 5.58 3.20 -17.55
N TYR A 160 4.50 2.48 -17.24
CA TYR A 160 3.26 2.49 -18.01
C TYR A 160 2.25 3.47 -17.40
N HIS A 161 1.70 4.34 -18.25
CA HIS A 161 0.75 5.40 -17.84
C HIS A 161 -0.52 5.42 -18.71
N ASP A 162 -0.76 4.36 -19.48
CA ASP A 162 -1.89 4.25 -20.41
C ASP A 162 -3.14 3.75 -19.67
N GLU A 163 -4.24 4.48 -19.79
CA GLU A 163 -5.50 4.11 -19.15
C GLU A 163 -6.07 2.77 -19.67
N SER A 164 -5.83 2.42 -20.93
CA SER A 164 -6.23 1.11 -21.46
C SER A 164 -5.49 -0.04 -20.76
N LEU A 165 -4.23 0.17 -20.34
CA LEU A 165 -3.49 -0.80 -19.54
C LEU A 165 -4.02 -0.85 -18.11
N ASN A 166 -4.41 0.28 -17.51
CA ASN A 166 -5.07 0.30 -16.21
C ASN A 166 -6.34 -0.56 -16.24
N LEU A 167 -7.21 -0.37 -17.24
CA LEU A 167 -8.45 -1.15 -17.38
C LEU A 167 -8.21 -2.66 -17.58
N LEU A 168 -7.10 -3.05 -18.21
CA LEU A 168 -6.71 -4.46 -18.33
C LEU A 168 -6.15 -5.00 -17.00
N SER A 169 -5.33 -4.20 -16.30
CA SER A 169 -4.81 -4.54 -14.98
C SER A 169 -5.94 -4.71 -13.97
N ASP A 170 -6.93 -3.83 -13.97
CA ASP A 170 -8.08 -3.90 -13.07
C ASP A 170 -8.83 -5.23 -13.21
N LYS A 171 -8.99 -5.73 -14.44
CA LYS A 171 -9.61 -7.05 -14.67
C LYS A 171 -8.80 -8.19 -14.04
N ILE A 172 -7.47 -8.13 -14.13
CA ILE A 172 -6.59 -9.13 -13.53
C ILE A 172 -6.64 -9.03 -12.00
N CYS A 173 -6.52 -7.82 -11.45
CA CYS A 173 -6.55 -7.56 -10.01
C CYS A 173 -7.89 -7.99 -9.39
N THR A 174 -9.01 -7.62 -10.00
CA THR A 174 -10.35 -8.04 -9.55
C THR A 174 -10.49 -9.56 -9.61
N ALA A 175 -10.07 -10.21 -10.71
CA ALA A 175 -10.13 -11.66 -10.82
C ALA A 175 -9.28 -12.39 -9.75
N LEU A 176 -8.07 -11.89 -9.47
CA LEU A 176 -7.21 -12.43 -8.40
C LEU A 176 -7.84 -12.24 -7.01
N GLN A 177 -8.45 -11.07 -6.76
CA GLN A 177 -9.10 -10.80 -5.48
C GLN A 177 -10.30 -11.72 -5.24
N LEU A 178 -11.14 -11.93 -6.26
CA LEU A 178 -12.23 -12.90 -6.19
C LEU A 178 -11.73 -14.33 -5.96
N ALA A 179 -10.59 -14.70 -6.57
CA ALA A 179 -9.96 -16.00 -6.32
C ALA A 179 -9.47 -16.14 -4.88
N ASN A 180 -8.84 -15.11 -4.30
CA ASN A 180 -8.45 -15.09 -2.89
C ASN A 180 -9.66 -15.29 -1.98
N PHE A 181 -10.77 -14.57 -2.22
CA PHE A 181 -12.00 -14.75 -1.44
C PHE A 181 -12.56 -16.17 -1.51
N TRP A 182 -12.41 -16.89 -2.62
CA TRP A 182 -12.86 -18.28 -2.72
C TRP A 182 -11.93 -19.27 -2.02
N GLN A 183 -10.64 -18.96 -1.93
CA GLN A 183 -9.66 -19.82 -1.27
C GLN A 183 -9.80 -19.76 0.25
N ASP A 184 -10.12 -18.59 0.79
CA ASP A 184 -10.02 -18.31 2.23
C ASP A 184 -11.40 -18.32 2.94
N VAL A 185 -12.35 -19.15 2.45
CA VAL A 185 -13.69 -19.38 3.05
C VAL A 185 -13.65 -20.38 4.21
#